data_AF-A0A4S1F0C7-F1
#
_entry.id   AF-A0A4S1F0C7-F1
#
_cell.length_a   1.000
_cell.length_b   1.000
_cell.length_c   1.000
_cell.angle_alpha   90.00
_cell.angle_beta   90.00
_cell.angle_gamma   90.00
#
_symmetry.space_group_name_H-M   'P 1'
#
loop_
_entity.id
_entity.type
_entity.pdbx_description
1 polymer ?
#
loop_
_entity_poly.entity_id
_entity_poly.type
_entity_poly.pdbx_seq_one_letter_code
_entity_poly.pdbx_strand_id
1 'polypeptide(L)'
;ELDDTAGVIARRVARQDMVVCAAPSYLEIHGEPRRIEDLAGHQAIVYRRLGMIAQPWLFPREGQAALELMPNGRLRLDDLDAIADAAVGGMGLAWLPHWLVRERIQAGALVALLPDQPRYPY
;
A
#
# COMPACT_ATOMS: atom_id res chain seq x y z
N GLU A 1 16.57 5.27 -10.25
CA GLU A 1 16.82 4.94 -11.68
C GLU A 1 16.50 3.47 -11.86
N LEU A 2 15.89 3.08 -12.98
CA LEU A 2 15.74 1.66 -13.32
C LEU A 2 17.12 1.15 -13.76
N ASP A 3 17.56 -0.01 -13.28
CA ASP A 3 18.85 -0.59 -13.65
C ASP A 3 18.95 -0.78 -15.17
N ASP A 4 20.01 -0.21 -15.74
CA ASP A 4 20.30 -0.19 -17.17
C ASP A 4 20.76 -1.59 -17.60
N THR A 5 19.81 -2.43 -18.04
CA THR A 5 20.15 -3.73 -18.64
C THR A 5 20.47 -3.48 -20.10
N ALA A 6 21.73 -3.74 -20.50
CA ALA A 6 22.28 -3.36 -21.80
C ALA A 6 21.32 -3.63 -22.97
N GLY A 7 20.87 -2.55 -23.64
CA GLY A 7 20.02 -2.58 -24.82
C GLY A 7 18.60 -2.00 -24.65
N VAL A 8 18.21 -1.57 -23.44
CA VAL A 8 16.89 -1.00 -23.18
C VAL A 8 16.99 0.45 -22.71
N ILE A 9 16.41 1.39 -23.47
CA ILE A 9 16.30 2.79 -23.04
C ILE A 9 15.04 2.93 -22.17
N ALA A 10 15.22 3.14 -20.87
CA ALA A 10 14.13 3.43 -19.95
C ALA A 10 13.79 4.94 -19.97
N ARG A 11 12.52 5.28 -20.18
CA ARG A 11 12.00 6.66 -20.02
C ARG A 11 10.87 6.67 -19.00
N ARG A 12 11.00 7.48 -17.95
CA ARG A 12 9.94 7.66 -16.96
C ARG A 12 8.71 8.31 -17.60
N VAL A 13 7.57 7.64 -17.51
CA VAL A 13 6.28 8.11 -18.06
C VAL A 13 5.49 8.89 -17.02
N ALA A 14 5.41 8.35 -15.79
CA ALA A 14 4.68 8.96 -14.69
C ALA A 14 5.32 8.59 -13.34
N ARG A 15 4.79 9.17 -12.27
CA ARG A 15 4.96 8.71 -10.89
C ARG A 15 3.57 8.42 -10.33
N GLN A 16 3.48 7.47 -9.41
CA GLN A 16 2.23 7.14 -8.73
C GLN A 16 2.40 7.24 -7.23
N ASP A 17 1.40 7.78 -6.56
CA ASP A 17 1.37 7.80 -5.11
C ASP A 17 0.79 6.49 -4.58
N MET A 18 1.45 5.92 -3.58
CA MET A 18 0.91 4.80 -2.81
C MET A 18 0.06 5.32 -1.64
N VAL A 19 -1.02 4.61 -1.31
CA VAL A 19 -1.91 4.92 -0.20
C VAL A 19 -2.18 3.68 0.63
N VAL A 20 -2.20 3.83 1.95
CA VAL A 20 -2.71 2.80 2.86
C VAL A 20 -4.23 2.93 2.93
N CYS A 21 -4.96 1.83 2.77
CA CYS A 21 -6.42 1.84 2.79
C CYS A 21 -6.99 0.55 3.39
N ALA A 22 -8.23 0.63 3.85
CA ALA A 22 -9.00 -0.51 4.35
C ALA A 22 -10.50 -0.26 4.22
N ALA A 23 -11.31 -1.32 4.27
CA ALA A 23 -12.77 -1.16 4.33
C ALA A 23 -13.22 -0.57 5.67
N PRO A 24 -14.32 0.22 5.70
CA PRO A 24 -14.94 0.68 6.94
C PRO A 24 -15.21 -0.46 7.93
N SER A 25 -15.69 -1.61 7.45
CA SER A 25 -15.98 -2.80 8.26
C SER A 25 -14.76 -3.35 8.99
N TYR A 26 -13.57 -3.26 8.41
CA TYR A 26 -12.33 -3.62 9.08
C TYR A 26 -12.00 -2.63 10.21
N LEU A 27 -12.14 -1.33 9.92
CA LEU A 27 -11.83 -0.25 10.88
C LEU A 27 -12.79 -0.23 12.07
N GLU A 28 -14.06 -0.60 11.87
CA GLU A 28 -15.04 -0.73 12.96
C GLU A 28 -14.63 -1.77 14.01
N ILE A 29 -14.00 -2.87 13.56
CA ILE A 29 -13.60 -3.99 14.42
C ILE A 29 -12.21 -3.74 15.03
N HIS A 30 -11.28 -3.21 14.23
CA HIS A 30 -9.87 -3.14 14.59
C HIS A 30 -9.39 -1.74 14.98
N GLY A 31 -10.23 -0.72 14.83
CA GLY A 31 -9.86 0.68 15.00
C GLY A 31 -9.17 1.26 13.76
N GLU A 32 -9.10 2.59 13.70
CA GLU A 32 -8.43 3.31 12.64
C GLU A 32 -6.99 3.68 13.05
N PRO A 33 -5.95 3.25 12.31
CA PRO A 33 -4.58 3.64 12.60
C PRO A 33 -4.37 5.12 12.25
N ARG A 34 -3.82 5.89 13.21
CA ARG A 34 -3.59 7.33 13.03
C ARG A 34 -2.14 7.67 12.76
N ARG A 35 -1.23 6.75 13.06
CA ARG A 35 0.22 6.90 12.85
C ARG A 35 0.78 5.65 12.18
N ILE A 36 1.96 5.79 11.56
CA ILE A 36 2.62 4.67 10.86
C ILE A 36 2.91 3.52 11.83
N GLU A 37 3.25 3.82 13.08
CA GLU A 37 3.53 2.82 14.12
C GLU A 37 2.29 1.97 14.46
N ASP A 38 1.10 2.54 14.33
CA ASP A 38 -0.15 1.83 14.63
C ASP A 38 -0.39 0.69 13.62
N LEU A 39 0.15 0.80 12.40
CA LEU A 39 0.03 -0.21 11.34
C LEU A 39 0.58 -1.58 11.76
N ALA A 40 1.56 -1.62 12.67
CA ALA A 40 2.14 -2.87 13.18
C ALA A 40 1.11 -3.72 13.96
N GLY A 41 0.06 -3.09 14.51
CA GLY A 41 -1.03 -3.77 15.21
C GLY A 41 -2.10 -4.36 14.30
N HIS A 42 -2.07 -4.06 13.00
CA HIS A 42 -3.10 -4.46 12.05
C HIS A 42 -2.67 -5.64 11.17
N GLN A 43 -3.67 -6.32 10.62
CA GLN A 43 -3.47 -7.34 9.59
C GLN A 43 -3.29 -6.63 8.25
N ALA A 44 -2.31 -7.06 7.46
CA ALA A 44 -2.11 -6.55 6.12
C ALA A 44 -2.34 -7.60 5.05
N ILE A 45 -2.77 -7.12 3.89
CA ILE A 45 -2.85 -7.87 2.63
C ILE A 45 -1.63 -7.44 1.83
N VAL A 46 -0.67 -8.35 1.68
CA VAL A 46 0.64 -8.02 1.13
C VAL A 46 0.78 -8.56 -0.28
N TYR A 47 1.34 -7.72 -1.14
CA TYR A 47 1.73 -8.13 -2.47
C TYR A 47 2.98 -9.03 -2.43
N ARG A 48 2.91 -10.21 -3.04
CA ARG A 48 4.02 -11.15 -3.14
C ARG A 48 3.90 -12.06 -4.35
N ARG A 49 4.81 -11.90 -5.32
CA ARG A 49 5.01 -12.85 -6.41
C ARG A 49 5.92 -14.00 -6.00
N LEU A 50 5.68 -15.20 -6.54
CA LEU A 50 6.53 -16.38 -6.31
C LEU A 50 7.97 -16.09 -6.73
N GLY A 51 8.94 -16.47 -5.89
CA GLY A 51 10.36 -16.20 -6.14
C GLY A 51 10.81 -14.77 -5.82
N MET A 52 9.92 -13.85 -5.45
CA MET A 52 10.26 -12.49 -5.01
C MET A 52 10.18 -12.35 -3.48
N ILE A 53 11.11 -11.56 -2.92
CA ILE A 53 11.05 -11.12 -1.53
C ILE A 53 9.94 -10.10 -1.40
N ALA A 54 9.09 -10.23 -0.37
CA ALA A 54 8.07 -9.24 -0.06
C ALA A 54 8.73 -7.88 0.18
N GLN A 55 8.24 -6.84 -0.50
CA GLN A 55 8.80 -5.50 -0.36
C GLN A 55 8.18 -4.80 0.84
N PRO A 56 8.96 -4.00 1.60
CA PRO A 56 8.42 -3.19 2.67
C PRO A 56 7.49 -2.11 2.12
N TRP A 57 6.54 -1.67 2.95
CA TRP A 57 5.82 -0.42 2.72
C TRP A 57 6.74 0.74 3.03
N LEU A 58 6.78 1.72 2.13
CA LEU A 58 7.69 2.85 2.21
C LEU A 58 6.93 4.10 2.59
N PHE A 59 7.39 4.79 3.64
CA PHE A 59 6.85 6.06 4.09
C PHE A 59 7.93 7.14 4.03
N PRO A 60 7.76 8.21 3.23
CA PRO A 60 8.74 9.28 3.13
C PRO A 60 8.97 9.98 4.47
N ARG A 61 10.22 10.36 4.73
CA ARG A 61 10.60 11.19 5.86
C ARG A 61 11.43 12.36 5.38
N GLU A 62 11.13 13.56 5.85
CA GLU A 62 11.83 14.77 5.42
C GLU A 62 13.32 14.69 5.78
N GLY A 63 14.18 14.85 4.77
CA GLY A 63 15.65 14.83 4.95
C GLY A 63 16.24 13.48 5.38
N GLN A 64 15.46 12.40 5.36
CA GLN A 64 15.87 11.07 5.83
C GLN A 64 15.49 9.98 4.82
N ALA A 65 16.11 8.80 4.95
CA ALA A 65 15.65 7.62 4.24
C ALA A 65 14.19 7.32 4.57
N ALA A 66 13.45 6.80 3.58
CA ALA A 66 12.07 6.36 3.80
C ALA A 66 12.03 5.31 4.92
N LEU A 67 11.02 5.42 5.78
CA LEU A 67 10.76 4.39 6.76
C LEU A 67 10.23 3.15 6.04
N GLU A 68 10.92 2.04 6.24
CA GLU A 68 10.52 0.72 5.78
C GLU A 68 9.70 0.03 6.86
N LEU A 69 8.47 -0.35 6.53
CA LEU A 69 7.60 -1.14 7.39
C LEU A 69 7.32 -2.48 6.71
N MET A 70 7.66 -3.59 7.36
CA MET A 70 7.22 -4.91 6.93
C MET A 70 5.93 -5.26 7.69
N PRO A 71 4.74 -5.11 7.07
CA PRO A 71 3.50 -5.34 7.79
C PRO A 71 3.27 -6.84 8.03
N ASN A 72 2.46 -7.16 9.04
CA ASN A 72 2.09 -8.54 9.32
C ASN A 72 1.09 -9.06 8.26
N GLY A 73 1.64 -9.66 7.21
CA GLY A 73 0.87 -10.16 6.06
C GLY A 73 0.19 -11.49 6.33
N ARG A 74 -1.10 -11.48 6.70
CA ARG A 74 -1.94 -12.69 6.83
C ARG A 74 -2.39 -13.22 5.48
N LEU A 75 -2.70 -12.32 4.55
CA LEU A 75 -3.08 -12.65 3.18
C LEU A 75 -1.98 -12.17 2.23
N ARG A 76 -1.60 -13.02 1.28
CA ARG A 76 -0.57 -12.71 0.28
C ARG A 76 -1.13 -13.00 -1.10
N LEU A 77 -1.08 -12.01 -1.97
CA LEU A 77 -1.60 -12.10 -3.34
C LEU A 77 -0.56 -11.52 -4.30
N ASP A 78 -0.59 -11.94 -5.56
CA ASP A 78 0.32 -11.49 -6.61
C ASP A 78 -0.34 -10.56 -7.64
N ASP A 79 -1.56 -10.13 -7.37
CA ASP A 79 -2.35 -9.20 -8.18
C ASP A 79 -2.86 -8.04 -7.32
N LEU A 80 -2.70 -6.79 -7.79
CA LEU A 80 -3.05 -5.61 -7.00
C LEU A 80 -4.57 -5.36 -6.94
N ASP A 81 -5.32 -5.73 -7.98
CA ASP A 81 -6.77 -5.54 -7.99
C ASP A 81 -7.44 -6.58 -7.08
N ALA A 82 -6.92 -7.81 -7.05
CA ALA A 82 -7.32 -8.82 -6.06
C ALA A 82 -7.04 -8.38 -4.61
N ILE A 83 -5.94 -7.67 -4.37
CA ILE A 83 -5.66 -7.06 -3.05
C ILE A 83 -6.68 -5.97 -2.74
N ALA A 84 -7.05 -5.14 -3.71
CA ALA A 84 -8.07 -4.10 -3.54
C ALA A 84 -9.44 -4.71 -3.18
N ASP A 85 -9.84 -5.78 -3.86
CA ASP A 85 -11.09 -6.49 -3.60
C ASP A 85 -11.08 -7.16 -2.21
N ALA A 86 -9.96 -7.76 -1.82
CA ALA A 86 -9.80 -8.33 -0.48
C ALA A 86 -9.84 -7.25 0.61
N ALA A 87 -9.29 -6.06 0.35
CA ALA A 87 -9.37 -4.92 1.26
C ALA A 87 -10.81 -4.42 1.40
N VAL A 88 -11.57 -4.34 0.30
CA VAL A 88 -13.02 -4.02 0.31
C VAL A 88 -13.80 -5.07 1.11
N GLY A 89 -13.39 -6.34 1.02
CA GLY A 89 -13.93 -7.44 1.83
C GLY A 89 -13.55 -7.40 3.32
N GLY A 90 -12.83 -6.36 3.78
CA GLY A 90 -12.46 -6.18 5.18
C GLY A 90 -11.39 -7.15 5.69
N MET A 91 -10.53 -7.68 4.80
CA MET A 91 -9.53 -8.69 5.18
C MET A 91 -8.25 -8.10 5.78
N GLY A 92 -8.10 -6.78 5.81
CA GLY A 92 -6.94 -6.08 6.37
C GLY A 92 -6.67 -4.74 5.71
N LEU A 93 -5.52 -4.16 6.08
CA LEU A 93 -4.95 -2.99 5.44
C LEU A 93 -4.27 -3.38 4.12
N ALA A 94 -4.35 -2.52 3.12
CA ALA A 94 -3.63 -2.65 1.86
C ALA A 94 -2.85 -1.38 1.54
N TRP A 95 -1.68 -1.55 0.91
CA TRP A 95 -0.88 -0.45 0.39
C TRP A 95 -0.82 -0.54 -1.12
N LEU A 96 -1.57 0.34 -1.78
CA LEU A 96 -1.89 0.24 -3.20
C LEU A 96 -1.68 1.58 -3.89
N PRO A 97 -1.46 1.58 -5.22
CA PRO A 97 -1.48 2.81 -5.99
C PRO A 97 -2.81 3.54 -5.84
N HIS A 98 -2.76 4.85 -5.57
CA HIS A 98 -3.96 5.63 -5.36
C HIS A 98 -4.91 5.59 -6.57
N TRP A 99 -4.38 5.58 -7.80
CA TRP A 99 -5.20 5.51 -9.01
C TRP A 99 -6.04 4.23 -9.10
N LEU A 100 -5.55 3.12 -8.55
CA LEU A 100 -6.23 1.82 -8.57
C LEU A 100 -7.43 1.79 -7.61
N VAL A 101 -7.30 2.44 -6.46
CA VAL A 101 -8.30 2.41 -5.39
C VAL A 101 -9.16 3.68 -5.33
N ARG A 102 -8.89 4.68 -6.18
CA ARG A 102 -9.57 5.98 -6.16
C ARG A 102 -11.09 5.87 -6.18
N GLU A 103 -11.64 5.06 -7.10
CA GLU A 103 -13.09 4.89 -7.23
C GLU A 103 -13.70 4.17 -6.03
N ARG A 104 -13.02 3.14 -5.52
CA ARG A 104 -13.40 2.41 -4.30
C ARG A 104 -13.41 3.32 -3.07
N ILE A 105 -12.47 4.28 -3.00
CA ILE A 105 -12.42 5.30 -1.94
C ILE A 105 -13.56 6.30 -2.09
N GLN A 106 -13.79 6.82 -3.31
CA GLN A 106 -14.87 7.77 -3.58
C GLN A 106 -16.26 7.17 -3.31
N ALA A 107 -16.44 5.88 -3.56
CA ALA A 107 -17.66 5.14 -3.26
C ALA A 107 -17.81 4.79 -1.77
N GLY A 108 -16.81 5.06 -0.92
CA GLY A 108 -16.81 4.71 0.50
C GLY A 108 -16.59 3.23 0.80
N ALA A 109 -16.27 2.41 -0.21
CA ALA A 109 -15.93 0.99 -0.04
C ALA A 109 -14.55 0.82 0.62
N LEU A 110 -13.66 1.80 0.44
CA LEU A 110 -12.38 1.91 1.13
C LEU A 110 -12.23 3.29 1.77
N VAL A 111 -11.50 3.34 2.88
CA VAL A 111 -11.07 4.57 3.52
C VAL A 111 -9.56 4.71 3.30
N ALA A 112 -9.12 5.87 2.82
CA ALA A 112 -7.70 6.22 2.78
C ALA A 112 -7.22 6.58 4.19
N LEU A 113 -6.15 5.93 4.63
CA LEU A 113 -5.59 6.06 5.97
C LEU A 113 -4.33 6.93 5.94
N LEU A 114 -3.95 7.46 7.11
CA LEU A 114 -2.77 8.32 7.30
C LEU A 114 -2.74 9.54 6.34
N PRO A 115 -3.83 10.33 6.24
CA PRO A 115 -3.94 11.41 5.24
C PRO A 115 -2.88 12.51 5.40
N ASP A 116 -2.34 12.68 6.61
CA ASP A 116 -1.32 13.69 6.93
C ASP A 116 0.11 13.23 6.61
N GLN A 117 0.29 11.95 6.25
CA GLN A 117 1.60 11.43 5.88
C GLN A 117 1.90 11.75 4.41
N PRO A 118 3.13 12.19 4.08
CA PRO A 118 3.54 12.34 2.69
C PRO A 118 3.43 10.98 2.00
N ARG A 119 2.90 10.97 0.76
CA ARG A 119 2.77 9.74 -0.01
C ARG A 119 4.10 9.39 -0.65
N TYR A 120 4.45 8.11 -0.66
CA TYR A 120 5.63 7.65 -1.35
C TYR A 120 5.39 7.65 -2.87
N PRO A 121 6.16 8.41 -3.66
CA PRO A 121 6.06 8.38 -5.10
C PRO A 121 6.84 7.18 -5.64
N TYR A 122 6.13 6.22 -6.20
CA TYR A 122 6.68 5.12 -6.98
C TYR A 122 6.91 5.52 -8.44
#